data_AF-A0A076N185-F1
#
_entry.id   AF-A0A076N185-F1
#
_cell.length_a   1.000
_cell.length_b   1.000
_cell.length_c   1.000
_cell.angle_alpha   90.00
_cell.angle_beta   90.00
_cell.angle_gamma   90.00
#
_symmetry.space_group_name_H-M   'P 1'
#
loop_
_entity.id
_entity.type
_entity.pdbx_description
1 polymer ?
#
loop_
_entity_poly.entity_id
_entity_poly.type
_entity_poly.pdbx_seq_one_letter_code
_entity_poly.pdbx_strand_id
1 'polypeptide(L)'
;MPDKIIRRLRGGAAAVAVTVLLSPVHGIAVLVFLLSAQRYDSSGQGGPFRSCAPDSVSCAGPNVPLMIGSALVVAGGLLLACWAGRRAARP
;
A
#
# COMPACT_ATOMS: atom_id res chain seq x y z
N MET A 1 -1.48 -23.79 -31.12
CA MET A 1 -2.05 -22.49 -30.72
C MET A 1 -2.75 -22.46 -29.34
N PRO A 2 -3.50 -23.48 -28.88
CA PRO A 2 -4.23 -23.40 -27.60
C PRO A 2 -3.32 -23.22 -26.37
N ASP A 3 -2.11 -23.79 -26.39
CA ASP A 3 -1.18 -23.72 -25.25
C ASP A 3 -0.69 -22.30 -24.93
N LYS A 4 -0.66 -21.41 -25.93
CA LYS A 4 -0.28 -20.01 -25.74
C LYS A 4 -1.39 -19.22 -25.05
N ILE A 5 -2.65 -19.55 -25.36
CA ILE A 5 -3.84 -18.94 -24.76
C ILE A 5 -3.98 -19.38 -23.30
N ILE A 6 -3.84 -20.69 -23.05
CA ILE A 6 -3.91 -21.26 -21.69
C ILE A 6 -2.82 -20.68 -20.78
N ARG A 7 -1.59 -20.53 -21.29
CA ARG A 7 -0.49 -19.91 -20.53
C ARG A 7 -0.74 -18.44 -20.18
N ARG A 8 -1.32 -17.66 -21.10
CA ARG A 8 -1.70 -16.26 -20.83
C ARG A 8 -2.82 -16.17 -19.80
N LEU A 9 -3.82 -17.05 -19.87
CA LEU A 9 -4.91 -17.11 -18.89
C LEU A 9 -4.40 -17.47 -17.50
N ARG A 10 -3.51 -18.47 -17.37
CA ARG A 10 -2.87 -18.83 -16.10
C ARG A 10 -2.04 -17.67 -15.53
N GLY A 11 -1.28 -16.98 -16.38
CA GLY A 11 -0.53 -15.79 -15.98
C GLY A 11 -1.42 -14.67 -15.45
N GLY A 12 -2.50 -14.35 -16.18
CA GLY A 12 -3.48 -13.35 -15.74
C GLY A 12 -4.16 -13.74 -14.43
N ALA A 13 -4.62 -14.98 -14.31
CA ALA A 13 -5.27 -15.49 -13.10
C ALA A 13 -4.33 -15.43 -11.89
N ALA A 14 -3.05 -15.78 -12.04
CA ALA A 14 -2.07 -15.70 -10.96
C ALA A 14 -1.82 -14.26 -10.50
N ALA A 15 -1.68 -13.32 -11.44
CA ALA A 15 -1.50 -11.90 -11.11
C ALA A 15 -2.73 -11.32 -10.39
N VAL A 16 -3.94 -11.64 -10.86
CA VAL A 16 -5.19 -11.22 -10.22
C VAL A 16 -5.31 -11.82 -8.82
N ALA A 17 -5.05 -13.12 -8.67
CA ALA A 17 -5.13 -13.80 -7.37
C ALA A 17 -4.19 -13.16 -6.33
N VAL A 18 -2.94 -12.88 -6.70
CA VAL A 18 -1.98 -12.22 -5.81
C VAL A 18 -2.41 -10.79 -5.48
N THR A 19 -2.94 -10.05 -6.46
CA THR A 19 -3.43 -8.68 -6.23
C THR A 19 -4.61 -8.67 -5.26
N VAL A 20 -5.58 -9.57 -5.44
CA VAL A 20 -6.74 -9.71 -4.55
C VAL A 20 -6.29 -10.10 -3.15
N LEU A 21 -5.37 -11.06 -3.03
CA LEU A 21 -4.83 -11.51 -1.74
C LEU A 21 -4.12 -10.38 -0.99
N LEU A 22 -3.37 -9.54 -1.70
CA LEU A 22 -2.67 -8.41 -1.11
C LEU A 22 -3.56 -7.18 -0.94
N SER A 23 -4.80 -7.16 -1.43
CA SER A 23 -5.66 -5.96 -1.35
C SER A 23 -5.86 -5.41 0.07
N PRO A 24 -6.00 -6.22 1.14
CA PRO A 24 -6.11 -5.68 2.50
C PRO A 24 -4.82 -4.99 2.96
N VAL A 25 -3.67 -5.54 2.58
CA VAL A 25 -2.35 -4.99 2.88
C VAL A 25 -2.16 -3.64 2.19
N HIS A 26 -2.53 -3.55 0.90
CA HIS A 26 -2.51 -2.29 0.16
C HIS A 26 -3.47 -1.26 0.78
N GLY A 27 -4.68 -1.69 1.17
CA GLY A 27 -5.66 -0.82 1.83
C GLY A 27 -5.12 -0.23 3.14
N ILE A 28 -4.52 -1.06 3.99
CA ILE A 28 -3.88 -0.60 5.23
C ILE A 28 -2.71 0.34 4.91
N ALA A 29 -1.86 0.00 3.94
CA ALA A 29 -0.71 0.84 3.59
C ALA A 29 -1.14 2.22 3.10
N VAL A 30 -2.19 2.30 2.28
CA VAL A 30 -2.78 3.57 1.81
C VAL A 30 -3.39 4.35 2.97
N LEU A 31 -4.11 3.70 3.87
CA LEU A 31 -4.67 4.36 5.05
C LEU A 31 -3.56 4.94 5.95
N VAL A 32 -2.52 4.16 6.23
CA VAL A 32 -1.35 4.60 7.01
C VAL A 32 -0.64 5.76 6.31
N PHE A 33 -0.52 5.72 4.98
CA PHE A 33 0.06 6.82 4.21
C PHE A 33 -0.73 8.12 4.38
N LEU A 34 -2.05 8.05 4.23
CA LEU A 34 -2.94 9.22 4.38
C LEU A 34 -2.87 9.80 5.79
N LEU A 35 -2.89 8.94 6.81
CA LEU A 35 -2.77 9.36 8.20
C LEU A 35 -1.39 9.98 8.46
N SER A 36 -0.32 9.39 7.93
CA SER A 36 1.06 9.87 8.12
C SER A 36 1.36 11.17 7.37
N ALA A 37 0.56 11.52 6.35
CA ALA A 37 0.72 12.76 5.60
C ALA A 37 0.16 13.99 6.34
N GLN A 38 -0.65 13.80 7.39
CA GLN A 38 -1.22 14.88 8.18
C GLN A 38 -0.24 15.35 9.27
N ARG A 39 -0.53 16.53 9.84
CA ARG A 39 0.12 17.03 11.06
C ARG A 39 -0.85 16.94 12.23
N TYR A 40 -0.42 16.29 13.30
CA TYR A 40 -1.24 16.10 14.49
C TYR A 40 -0.67 16.86 15.69
N ASP A 41 -1.59 17.28 16.55
CA ASP A 41 -1.28 17.87 17.84
C ASP A 41 -0.67 16.81 18.76
N SER A 42 0.61 16.99 19.08
CA SER A 42 1.37 16.09 19.95
C SER A 42 1.45 16.58 21.39
N SER A 43 0.72 17.66 21.74
CA SER A 43 0.64 18.17 23.11
C SER A 43 -0.17 17.27 24.07
N GLY A 44 -0.86 16.25 23.53
CA GLY A 44 -1.70 15.34 24.29
C GLY A 44 -3.13 15.85 24.52
N GLN A 45 -3.48 17.03 24.00
CA GLN A 45 -4.83 17.59 24.14
C GLN A 45 -5.73 17.16 22.99
N GLY A 46 -6.73 16.31 23.23
CA GLY A 46 -7.79 15.98 22.24
C GLY A 46 -7.56 14.75 21.35
N GLY A 47 -6.65 13.87 21.74
CA GLY A 47 -6.52 12.52 21.18
C GLY A 47 -5.53 12.38 20.00
N PRO A 48 -5.25 11.15 19.56
CA PRO A 48 -4.12 10.83 18.67
C PRO A 48 -4.27 11.35 17.23
N PHE A 49 -5.47 11.79 16.83
CA PHE A 49 -5.77 12.28 15.47
C PHE A 49 -6.22 13.74 15.45
N ARG A 50 -6.03 14.50 16.53
CA ARG A 50 -6.35 15.92 16.52
C ARG A 50 -5.42 16.64 15.55
N SER A 51 -6.00 17.26 14.53
CA SER A 51 -5.25 18.12 13.60
C SER A 51 -4.67 19.33 14.34
N CYS A 52 -3.48 19.76 13.94
CA CYS A 52 -2.91 20.98 14.49
C CYS A 52 -3.77 22.21 14.19
N ALA A 53 -4.01 23.00 15.23
CA ALA A 53 -4.73 24.26 15.18
C ALA A 53 -3.83 25.40 15.69
N PRO A 54 -4.19 26.68 15.49
CA PRO A 54 -3.36 27.82 15.90
C PRO A 54 -3.08 27.88 17.42
N ASP A 55 -3.92 27.24 18.23
CA ASP A 55 -3.80 27.07 19.67
C ASP A 55 -2.95 25.85 20.09
N SER A 56 -2.53 25.00 19.14
CA SER A 56 -1.69 23.84 19.42
C SER A 56 -0.26 24.25 19.80
N VAL A 57 0.19 23.78 20.96
CA VAL A 57 1.51 24.13 21.53
C VAL A 57 2.64 23.31 20.90
N SER A 58 2.32 22.13 20.35
CA SER A 58 3.29 21.23 19.72
C SER A 58 2.64 20.44 18.60
N CYS A 59 3.30 20.43 17.43
CA CYS A 59 2.82 19.78 16.23
C CYS A 59 3.84 18.78 15.71
N ALA A 60 3.44 17.51 15.62
CA ALA A 60 4.21 16.51 14.91
C ALA A 60 4.02 16.69 13.40
N GLY A 61 5.14 16.78 12.68
CA GLY A 61 5.17 16.83 11.22
C GLY A 61 4.68 15.52 10.58
N PRO A 62 4.48 15.51 9.25
CA PRO A 62 4.17 14.28 8.54
C PRO A 62 5.27 13.23 8.75
N ASN A 63 4.87 11.99 9.00
CA ASN A 63 5.80 10.89 9.26
C ASN A 63 6.34 10.33 7.94
N VAL A 64 7.37 11.02 7.41
CA VAL A 64 8.01 10.68 6.13
C VAL A 64 8.50 9.22 6.07
N PRO A 65 9.14 8.66 7.12
CA PRO A 65 9.52 7.24 7.12
C PRO A 65 8.33 6.29 6.91
N LEU A 66 7.21 6.51 7.60
CA LEU A 66 6.01 5.70 7.40
C LEU A 66 5.42 5.88 6.00
N MET A 67 5.38 7.10 5.48
CA MET A 67 4.91 7.36 4.12
C MET A 67 5.74 6.59 3.08
N ILE A 68 7.08 6.61 3.19
CA ILE A 68 7.98 5.86 2.31
C ILE A 68 7.73 4.36 2.47
N GLY A 69 7.63 3.86 3.70
CA GLY A 69 7.35 2.45 3.98
C GLY A 69 6.05 1.98 3.33
N SER A 70 4.96 2.74 3.48
CA SER A 70 3.68 2.45 2.85
C SER A 70 3.75 2.42 1.31
N ALA A 71 4.45 3.38 0.71
CA ALA A 71 4.64 3.40 -0.74
C ALA A 71 5.44 2.18 -1.24
N LEU A 72 6.48 1.78 -0.49
CA LEU A 72 7.27 0.60 -0.80
C LEU A 72 6.47 -0.70 -0.67
N VAL A 73 5.59 -0.81 0.32
CA VAL A 73 4.69 -1.97 0.48
C VAL A 73 3.78 -2.13 -0.74
N VAL A 74 3.16 -1.03 -1.20
CA VAL A 74 2.32 -1.03 -2.41
C VAL A 74 3.13 -1.39 -3.65
N ALA A 75 4.28 -0.76 -3.85
CA ALA A 75 5.14 -1.04 -5.00
C ALA A 75 5.63 -2.51 -5.00
N GLY A 76 6.04 -3.02 -3.84
CA GLY A 76 6.47 -4.41 -3.67
C GLY A 76 5.34 -5.40 -3.97
N GLY A 77 4.12 -5.11 -3.52
CA GLY A 77 2.95 -5.94 -3.82
C GLY A 77 2.62 -6.02 -5.31
N LEU A 78 2.69 -4.89 -6.02
CA LEU A 78 2.51 -4.85 -7.48
C LEU A 78 3.61 -5.62 -8.23
N LEU A 79 4.87 -5.51 -7.77
CA LEU A 79 5.98 -6.26 -8.33
C LEU A 79 5.81 -7.78 -8.11
N LEU A 80 5.32 -8.20 -6.94
CA LEU A 80 5.00 -9.59 -6.64
C LEU A 80 3.89 -10.13 -7.54
N ALA A 81 2.81 -9.37 -7.74
CA ALA A 81 1.72 -9.75 -8.65
C ALA A 81 2.23 -9.89 -10.10
N CYS A 82 3.03 -8.94 -10.56
CA CYS A 82 3.69 -9.01 -11.87
C CYS A 82 4.59 -10.26 -12.00
N TRP A 83 5.40 -10.53 -10.97
CA TRP A 83 6.31 -11.67 -10.95
C TRP A 83 5.56 -13.00 -10.96
N ALA A 84 4.51 -13.13 -10.15
CA ALA A 84 3.65 -14.31 -10.11
C ALA A 84 2.99 -14.57 -11.47
N GLY A 85 2.45 -13.53 -12.11
CA GLY A 85 1.88 -13.66 -13.45
C GLY A 85 2.91 -14.09 -14.51
N ARG A 86 4.12 -13.51 -14.48
CA ARG A 86 5.21 -13.92 -15.37
C ARG A 86 5.66 -15.36 -15.14
N ARG A 87 5.77 -15.80 -13.89
CA ARG A 87 6.12 -17.18 -13.51
C ARG A 87 5.07 -18.17 -14.00
N ALA A 88 3.78 -17.86 -13.83
CA ALA A 88 2.69 -18.75 -14.23
C ALA A 88 2.47 -18.82 -15.75
N ALA A 89 2.96 -17.83 -16.51
CA ALA A 89 2.93 -17.82 -17.97
C ALA A 89 4.13 -18.50 -18.64
N ARG A 90 5.11 -19.02 -17.88
CA ARG A 90 6.29 -19.70 -18.42
C ARG A 90 5.89 -21.02 -19.12
N PRO A 91 6.65 -21.41 -20.18
CA PRO A 91 6.35 -22.59 -20.97
C PRO A 91 6.41 -23.89 -20.19
#